data_AF-A0A538PS96-F1
#
_entry.id   AF-A0A538PS96-F1
#
_cell.length_a   1.000
_cell.length_b   1.000
_cell.length_c   1.000
_cell.angle_alpha   90.00
_cell.angle_beta   90.00
_cell.angle_gamma   90.00
#
_symmetry.space_group_name_H-M   'P 1'
#
loop_
_entity.id
_entity.type
_entity.pdbx_description
1 polymer ?
#
loop_
_entity_poly.entity_id
_entity_poly.type
_entity_poly.pdbx_seq_one_letter_code
_entity_poly.pdbx_strand_id
1 'polypeptide(L)'
;MIRLLVAGLGAAWLACACRGGADEAAPPCSAVAASFLRLAQSDLDRARPDEATARAVADQLPAMRDALAQACSDGRWTAAVRICLTHATDHAGFVACEQQLTDEQRKGLDGAAGGGPGSSR
;
A
#
# COMPACT_ATOMS: atom_id res chain seq x y z
N MET A 1 22.45 40.97 -13.28
CA MET A 1 21.55 42.03 -12.78
C MET A 1 20.16 41.44 -12.65
N ILE A 2 19.60 41.56 -11.45
CA ILE A 2 18.33 41.00 -10.97
C ILE A 2 17.15 41.83 -11.48
N ARG A 3 16.05 41.19 -11.90
CA ARG A 3 14.70 41.80 -11.90
C ARG A 3 13.68 40.79 -11.38
N LEU A 4 13.18 41.08 -10.18
CA LEU A 4 12.11 40.42 -9.45
C LEU A 4 10.71 40.83 -9.98
N LEU A 5 9.78 39.88 -9.84
CA LEU A 5 8.35 39.99 -9.43
C LEU A 5 7.34 40.74 -10.32
N VAL A 6 6.25 40.05 -10.65
CA VAL A 6 4.82 40.30 -10.30
C VAL A 6 4.06 39.05 -10.81
N ALA A 7 3.59 38.09 -10.00
CA ALA A 7 2.47 38.11 -9.06
C ALA A 7 1.08 38.38 -9.69
N GLY A 8 0.31 37.31 -9.92
CA GLY A 8 -1.11 37.31 -9.54
C GLY A 8 -2.16 37.03 -10.61
N LEU A 9 -3.06 36.11 -10.23
CA LEU A 9 -4.45 35.90 -10.68
C LEU A 9 -4.59 35.13 -12.02
N GLY A 10 -5.05 33.88 -12.07
CA GLY A 10 -6.04 33.21 -11.22
C GLY A 10 -7.23 32.84 -12.10
N ALA A 11 -7.23 31.63 -12.65
CA ALA A 11 -8.42 31.04 -13.26
C ALA A 11 -8.52 29.59 -12.79
N ALA A 12 -9.46 29.39 -11.87
CA ALA A 12 -9.79 28.14 -11.21
C ALA A 12 -10.30 27.10 -12.23
N TRP A 13 -9.58 25.99 -12.33
CA TRP A 13 -10.17 24.73 -12.75
C TRP A 13 -10.48 23.93 -11.49
N LEU A 14 -11.78 23.91 -11.13
CA LEU A 14 -12.32 22.92 -10.21
C LEU A 14 -12.24 21.55 -10.88
N ALA A 15 -11.24 20.76 -10.50
CA ALA A 15 -11.24 19.31 -10.66
C ALA A 15 -11.04 18.71 -9.26
N CYS A 16 -11.95 17.80 -8.90
CA CYS A 16 -12.04 17.01 -7.68
C CYS A 16 -10.92 17.17 -6.63
N ALA A 17 -11.32 17.67 -5.48
CA ALA A 17 -10.56 17.58 -4.24
C ALA A 17 -10.30 16.12 -3.84
N CYS A 18 -9.12 15.61 -4.20
CA CYS A 18 -8.33 14.72 -3.34
C CYS A 18 -7.05 15.50 -3.00
N ARG A 19 -7.23 16.45 -2.09
CA ARG A 19 -6.18 17.28 -1.51
C ARG A 19 -5.23 16.39 -0.72
N GLY A 20 -4.07 16.11 -1.31
CA GLY A 20 -2.94 15.46 -0.67
C GLY A 20 -1.62 16.03 -1.18
N GLY A 21 -1.48 17.36 -1.14
CA GLY A 21 -0.15 17.97 -1.20
C GLY A 21 0.57 17.66 0.11
N ALA A 22 1.35 16.60 0.11
CA ALA A 22 2.39 16.36 1.10
C ALA A 22 3.72 16.51 0.35
N ASP A 23 4.52 17.50 0.74
CA ASP A 23 5.98 17.34 0.74
C ASP A 23 6.30 15.89 1.13
N GLU A 24 7.10 15.20 0.32
CA GLU A 24 7.42 13.76 0.22
C GLU A 24 7.50 12.96 1.54
N ALA A 25 6.41 12.96 2.31
CA ALA A 25 6.26 12.22 3.53
C ALA A 25 5.95 10.78 3.14
N ALA A 26 6.69 9.84 3.72
CA ALA A 26 6.49 8.42 3.49
C ALA A 26 5.00 8.04 3.53
N PRO A 27 4.50 7.25 2.57
CA PRO A 27 3.11 6.81 2.57
C PRO A 27 2.73 6.15 3.89
N PRO A 28 1.51 6.40 4.40
CA PRO A 28 1.03 5.71 5.59
C PRO A 28 0.90 4.21 5.33
N CYS A 29 0.93 3.38 6.38
CA CYS A 29 0.77 1.93 6.24
C CYS A 29 -0.58 1.53 5.62
N SER A 30 -1.62 2.35 5.78
CA SER A 30 -2.90 2.16 5.08
C SER A 30 -2.79 2.32 3.55
N ALA A 31 -1.88 3.15 3.04
CA ALA A 31 -1.63 3.31 1.61
C ALA A 31 -0.87 2.10 1.01
N VAL A 32 0.06 1.52 1.79
CA VAL A 32 0.71 0.26 1.44
C VAL A 32 -0.33 -0.86 1.32
N ALA A 33 -1.19 -0.98 2.32
CA ALA A 33 -2.24 -1.99 2.34
C ALA A 33 -3.29 -1.81 1.23
N ALA A 34 -3.66 -0.57 0.92
CA ALA A 34 -4.52 -0.26 -0.21
C ALA A 34 -3.89 -0.66 -1.56
N SER A 35 -2.57 -0.48 -1.69
CA SER A 35 -1.83 -0.89 -2.88
C SER A 35 -1.82 -2.41 -3.05
N PHE A 36 -1.59 -3.16 -1.97
CA PHE A 36 -1.74 -4.62 -1.98
C PHE A 36 -3.14 -5.06 -2.42
N LEU A 37 -4.19 -4.50 -1.84
CA LEU A 37 -5.58 -4.87 -2.18
C LEU A 37 -5.87 -4.64 -3.67
N ARG A 38 -5.43 -3.50 -4.20
CA ARG A 38 -5.58 -3.16 -5.63
C ARG A 38 -4.86 -4.16 -6.53
N LEU A 39 -3.63 -4.56 -6.17
CA LEU A 39 -2.87 -5.55 -6.93
C LEU A 39 -3.55 -6.92 -6.89
N ALA A 40 -3.97 -7.36 -5.71
CA ALA A 40 -4.65 -8.65 -5.54
C ALA A 40 -5.97 -8.72 -6.31
N GLN A 41 -6.76 -7.64 -6.31
CA GLN A 41 -7.97 -7.54 -7.14
C GLN A 41 -7.65 -7.61 -8.63
N SER A 42 -6.63 -6.85 -9.09
CA SER A 42 -6.19 -6.91 -10.49
C SER A 42 -5.71 -8.29 -10.91
N ASP A 43 -5.04 -9.03 -10.02
CA ASP A 43 -4.56 -10.38 -10.29
C ASP A 43 -5.71 -11.39 -10.31
N LEU A 44 -6.71 -11.23 -9.44
CA LEU A 44 -7.92 -12.04 -9.45
C LEU A 44 -8.70 -11.85 -10.77
N ASP A 45 -8.86 -10.60 -11.20
CA ASP A 45 -9.50 -10.26 -12.47
C ASP A 45 -8.72 -10.83 -13.68
N ARG A 46 -7.39 -10.82 -13.61
CA ARG A 46 -6.53 -11.38 -14.67
C ARG A 46 -6.58 -12.90 -14.71
N ALA A 47 -6.58 -13.56 -13.56
CA ALA A 47 -6.60 -15.01 -13.44
C ALA A 47 -7.93 -15.61 -13.91
N ARG A 48 -9.03 -14.85 -13.83
CA ARG A 48 -10.39 -15.28 -14.18
C ARG A 48 -10.76 -16.65 -13.58
N PRO A 49 -10.63 -16.83 -12.25
CA PRO A 49 -11.09 -18.04 -11.62
C PRO A 49 -12.61 -18.18 -11.75
N ASP A 50 -13.13 -19.37 -11.43
CA ASP A 50 -14.57 -19.51 -11.30
C ASP A 50 -15.11 -18.63 -10.16
N GLU A 51 -16.42 -18.40 -10.19
CA GLU A 51 -17.09 -17.46 -9.29
C GLU A 51 -16.95 -17.85 -7.81
N ALA A 52 -16.90 -19.15 -7.49
CA ALA A 52 -16.77 -19.62 -6.12
C ALA A 52 -15.37 -19.32 -5.59
N THR A 53 -14.32 -19.61 -6.38
CA THR A 53 -12.95 -19.23 -6.03
C THR A 53 -12.76 -17.71 -5.98
N ALA A 54 -13.34 -16.95 -6.90
CA ALA A 54 -13.27 -15.49 -6.90
C ALA A 54 -13.83 -14.89 -5.60
N ARG A 55 -15.02 -15.35 -5.17
CA ARG A 55 -15.65 -14.92 -3.92
C ARG A 55 -14.81 -15.31 -2.71
N ALA A 56 -14.37 -16.56 -2.64
CA ALA A 56 -13.56 -17.04 -1.51
C ALA A 56 -12.29 -16.21 -1.31
N VAL A 57 -11.60 -15.83 -2.40
CA VAL A 57 -10.43 -14.96 -2.33
C VAL A 57 -10.84 -13.54 -1.94
N ALA A 58 -11.84 -12.96 -2.61
CA ALA A 58 -12.31 -11.60 -2.34
C ALA A 58 -12.74 -11.39 -0.88
N ASP A 59 -13.34 -12.41 -0.25
CA ASP A 59 -13.74 -12.38 1.16
C ASP A 59 -12.53 -12.35 2.13
N GLN A 60 -11.38 -12.87 1.71
CA GLN A 60 -10.15 -12.88 2.51
C GLN A 60 -9.31 -11.60 2.36
N LEU A 61 -9.40 -10.93 1.20
CA LEU A 61 -8.56 -9.77 0.90
C LEU A 61 -8.65 -8.62 1.93
N PRO A 62 -9.82 -8.26 2.51
CA PRO A 62 -9.89 -7.22 3.53
C PRO A 62 -9.10 -7.56 4.80
N ALA A 63 -9.15 -8.82 5.26
CA ALA A 63 -8.40 -9.26 6.42
C ALA A 63 -6.89 -9.23 6.16
N MET A 64 -6.46 -9.68 4.97
CA MET A 64 -5.06 -9.63 4.55
C MET A 64 -4.54 -8.18 4.44
N ARG A 65 -5.36 -7.28 3.88
CA ARG A 65 -5.06 -5.84 3.84
C ARG A 65 -4.81 -5.29 5.25
N ASP A 66 -5.69 -5.59 6.19
CA ASP A 66 -5.60 -5.08 7.56
C ASP A 66 -4.38 -5.66 8.29
N ALA A 67 -4.12 -6.95 8.10
CA ALA A 67 -2.93 -7.62 8.62
C ALA A 67 -1.63 -6.99 8.08
N LEU A 68 -1.58 -6.64 6.80
CA LEU A 68 -0.44 -5.95 6.18
C LEU A 68 -0.28 -4.52 6.75
N ALA A 69 -1.36 -3.77 6.92
CA ALA A 69 -1.32 -2.45 7.54
C ALA A 69 -0.79 -2.50 8.97
N GLN A 70 -1.20 -3.54 9.72
CA GLN A 70 -0.75 -3.80 11.09
C GLN A 70 0.74 -4.18 11.12
N ALA A 71 1.17 -5.13 10.31
CA ALA A 71 2.58 -5.56 10.21
C ALA A 71 3.51 -4.39 9.84
N CYS A 72 3.08 -3.51 8.93
CA CYS A 72 3.79 -2.30 8.57
C CYS A 72 3.93 -1.32 9.76
N SER A 73 2.87 -1.18 10.55
CA SER A 73 2.83 -0.26 11.69
C SER A 73 3.67 -0.78 12.86
N ASP A 74 3.46 -2.04 13.25
CA ASP A 74 4.15 -2.71 14.35
C ASP A 74 5.63 -2.89 14.05
N GLY A 75 5.95 -3.30 12.82
CA GLY A 75 7.31 -3.45 12.33
C GLY A 75 8.03 -2.13 12.07
N ARG A 76 7.34 -0.99 12.19
CA ARG A 76 7.84 0.37 11.91
C ARG A 76 8.64 0.42 10.61
N TRP A 77 8.02 -0.03 9.52
CA TRP A 77 8.69 -0.11 8.22
C TRP A 77 9.22 1.25 7.78
N THR A 78 10.37 1.22 7.11
CA THR A 78 11.05 2.44 6.69
C THR A 78 10.25 3.19 5.63
N ALA A 79 10.51 4.48 5.50
CA ALA A 79 9.94 5.30 4.45
C ALA A 79 10.19 4.71 3.05
N ALA A 80 11.42 4.28 2.79
CA ALA A 80 11.83 3.70 1.51
C ALA A 80 11.00 2.46 1.13
N VAL A 81 10.80 1.55 2.08
CA VAL A 81 9.98 0.35 1.86
C VAL A 81 8.53 0.73 1.55
N ARG A 82 7.93 1.63 2.35
CA ARG A 82 6.53 2.04 2.15
C ARG A 82 6.32 2.75 0.83
N ILE A 83 7.28 3.57 0.39
CA ILE A 83 7.28 4.18 -0.94
C ILE A 83 7.33 3.08 -2.00
N CYS A 84 8.30 2.18 -1.93
CA CYS A 84 8.45 1.08 -2.90
C CYS A 84 7.15 0.28 -3.06
N LEU A 85 6.57 -0.18 -1.94
CA LEU A 85 5.35 -0.99 -1.95
C LEU A 85 4.12 -0.24 -2.48
N THR A 86 4.02 1.07 -2.21
CA THR A 86 2.90 1.89 -2.71
C THR A 86 3.00 2.12 -4.22
N HIS A 87 4.23 2.19 -4.75
CA HIS A 87 4.50 2.40 -6.18
C HIS A 87 4.58 1.10 -6.99
N ALA A 88 4.50 -0.07 -6.35
CA ALA A 88 4.48 -1.35 -7.05
C ALA A 88 3.28 -1.45 -8.02
N THR A 89 3.56 -1.82 -9.26
CA THR A 89 2.59 -1.93 -10.36
C THR A 89 1.98 -3.31 -10.49
N ASP A 90 2.66 -4.32 -9.95
CA ASP A 90 2.28 -5.73 -10.01
C ASP A 90 2.81 -6.48 -8.77
N HIS A 91 2.37 -7.72 -8.61
CA HIS A 91 2.76 -8.56 -7.48
C HIS A 91 4.27 -8.82 -7.41
N ALA A 92 4.96 -8.97 -8.55
CA ALA A 92 6.40 -9.21 -8.57
C ALA A 92 7.19 -7.99 -8.06
N GLY A 93 6.78 -6.78 -8.46
CA GLY A 93 7.31 -5.53 -7.93
C GLY A 93 7.06 -5.38 -6.44
N PHE A 94 5.88 -5.78 -5.96
CA PHE A 94 5.54 -5.75 -4.54
C PHE A 94 6.47 -6.68 -3.73
N VAL A 95 6.64 -7.93 -4.17
CA VAL A 95 7.55 -8.91 -3.54
C VAL A 95 9.02 -8.44 -3.59
N ALA A 96 9.44 -7.77 -4.66
CA ALA A 96 10.79 -7.20 -4.75
C ALA A 96 11.01 -6.09 -3.70
N CYS A 97 9.99 -5.27 -3.43
CA CYS A 97 10.03 -4.27 -2.37
C CYS A 97 10.07 -4.90 -0.95
N GLU A 98 9.39 -6.02 -0.73
CA GLU A 98 9.44 -6.76 0.54
C GLU A 98 10.85 -7.29 0.87
N GLN A 99 11.71 -7.49 -0.12
CA GLN A 99 13.10 -7.90 0.12
C GLN A 99 13.92 -6.84 0.88
N GLN A 100 13.45 -5.59 0.90
CA GLN A 100 14.06 -4.50 1.67
C GLN A 100 13.65 -4.52 3.15
N LEU A 101 12.68 -5.36 3.54
CA LEU A 101 12.33 -5.59 4.93
C LEU A 101 13.44 -6.33 5.64
N THR A 102 13.61 -6.04 6.94
CA THR A 102 14.46 -6.86 7.80
C THR A 102 13.83 -8.25 8.00
N ASP A 103 14.64 -9.22 8.40
CA ASP A 103 14.12 -10.58 8.64
C ASP A 103 13.03 -10.62 9.71
N GLU A 104 13.11 -9.79 10.75
CA GLU A 104 12.06 -9.69 11.78
C GLU A 104 10.77 -9.07 11.22
N GLN A 105 10.88 -8.07 10.35
CA GLN A 105 9.71 -7.50 9.68
C GLN A 105 9.06 -8.49 8.71
N ARG A 106 9.87 -9.29 8.01
CA ARG A 106 9.39 -10.35 7.10
C ARG A 106 8.69 -11.47 7.87
N LYS A 107 9.26 -11.93 8.99
CA LYS A 107 8.60 -12.88 9.90
C LYS A 107 7.27 -12.34 10.43
N GLY A 108 7.24 -11.05 10.79
CA GLY A 108 6.01 -10.39 11.24
C GLY A 108 4.94 -10.35 10.13
N LEU A 109 5.34 -10.09 8.89
CA LEU A 109 4.46 -10.11 7.73
C LEU A 109 3.93 -11.53 7.43
N ASP A 110 4.80 -12.53 7.43
CA ASP A 110 4.42 -13.93 7.20
C ASP A 110 3.46 -14.44 8.28
N GLY A 111 3.70 -14.06 9.55
CA GLY A 111 2.81 -14.36 10.66
C GLY A 111 1.44 -13.68 10.55
N ALA A 112 1.41 -12.45 10.03
CA ALA A 112 0.17 -11.70 9.78
C ALA A 112 -0.64 -12.27 8.60
N ALA A 113 0.03 -12.79 7.58
CA ALA A 113 -0.60 -13.45 6.43
C ALA A 113 -1.09 -14.88 6.74
N GLY A 114 -0.39 -15.59 7.63
CA GLY A 114 -0.70 -16.99 8.00
C GLY A 114 -1.59 -17.16 9.24
N GLY A 115 -1.81 -16.11 10.04
CA GLY A 115 -2.42 -16.20 11.36
C GLY A 115 -3.68 -15.36 11.53
N GLY A 116 -4.84 -16.02 11.57
CA GLY A 116 -5.98 -15.53 12.37
C GLY A 116 -5.57 -15.37 13.85
N PRO A 117 -6.32 -14.58 14.64
CA PRO A 117 -5.84 -13.96 15.87
C PRO A 117 -5.41 -14.98 16.93
N GLY A 118 -4.14 -14.93 17.32
CA GLY A 118 -3.66 -15.69 18.46
C GLY A 118 -2.14 -15.72 18.57
N SER A 119 -1.54 -14.71 19.18
CA SER A 119 -0.73 -14.90 20.40
C SER A 119 -0.27 -13.57 21.00
N SER A 120 -1.18 -12.90 21.70
CA SER A 120 -0.77 -12.15 22.90
C SER A 120 -0.73 -13.16 24.04
N ARG A 121 0.46 -13.61 24.43
CA ARG A 121 0.82 -13.96 25.80
C ARG A 121 2.32 -14.21 25.92
#